data_AF-A0A349MM44-F1
#
_entry.id   AF-A0A349MM44-F1
#
_cell.length_a   1.000
_cell.length_b   1.000
_cell.length_c   1.000
_cell.angle_alpha   90.00
_cell.angle_beta   90.00
_cell.angle_gamma   90.00
#
_symmetry.space_group_name_H-M   'P 1'
#
loop_
_entity.id
_entity.type
_entity.pdbx_description
1 polymer ?
#
loop_
_entity_poly.entity_id
_entity_poly.type
_entity_poly.pdbx_seq_one_letter_code
_entity_poly.pdbx_strand_id
1 'polypeptide(L)' 'MLSIPLEKSLETALQTLAIQMGKPLSECLREAVCEYIEDHHDFMVGVAAMERNESSVTLDALEARFALDR' A
#
# COMPACT_ATOMS: atom_id res chain seq x y z
N MET A 1 -4.09 -17.44 -9.69
CA MET A 1 -3.12 -17.55 -8.58
C MET A 1 -1.91 -16.70 -8.94
N LEU A 2 -1.58 -15.69 -8.13
CA LEU A 2 -0.30 -14.99 -8.24
C LEU A 2 0.76 -15.86 -7.56
N SER A 3 1.87 -16.14 -8.23
CA SER A 3 3.04 -16.77 -7.61
C SER A 3 4.13 -15.70 -7.52
N ILE A 4 4.46 -15.29 -6.30
CA ILE A 4 5.48 -14.27 -6.04
C ILE A 4 6.68 -14.99 -5.44
N PRO A 5 7.85 -14.98 -6.09
CA PRO A 5 9.08 -15.47 -5.47
C PRO A 5 9.44 -14.53 -4.31
N LEU A 6 9.46 -15.07 -3.09
CA LEU A 6 9.91 -14.34 -1.91
C LEU A 6 11.35 -14.72 -1.60
N GLU A 7 12.07 -13.78 -1.00
CA GLU A 7 13.35 -14.10 -0.39
C GLU A 7 13.15 -15.12 0.73
N LYS A 8 14.07 -16.08 0.85
CA LYS A 8 13.95 -17.20 1.79
C LYS A 8 13.81 -16.74 3.26
N SER A 9 14.46 -15.64 3.60
CA SER A 9 14.38 -14.98 4.91
C SER A 9 12.93 -14.52 5.21
N LEU A 10 12.31 -13.85 4.25
CA LEU A 10 10.93 -13.35 4.35
C LEU A 10 9.91 -14.48 4.38
N GLU A 11 10.10 -15.52 3.56
CA GLU A 11 9.23 -16.70 3.57
C GLU A 11 9.25 -17.40 4.94
N THR A 12 10.45 -17.54 5.53
CA THR A 12 10.62 -18.14 6.87
C THR A 12 9.94 -17.31 7.96
N ALA A 13 10.04 -15.98 7.89
CA ALA A 13 9.37 -15.08 8.82
C ALA A 13 7.84 -15.20 8.71
N LEU A 14 7.31 -15.21 7.48
CA LEU A 14 5.87 -15.33 7.23
C LEU A 14 5.32 -16.70 7.69
N GLN A 15 6.06 -17.79 7.45
CA GLN A 15 5.69 -19.12 7.93
C GLN A 15 5.66 -19.19 9.46
N THR A 16 6.64 -18.57 10.12
CA THR A 16 6.70 -18.53 11.60
C THR A 16 5.50 -17.78 12.17
N LEU A 17 5.16 -16.63 11.59
CA LEU A 17 3.98 -15.85 11.98
C LEU A 17 2.68 -16.62 11.76
N ALA A 18 2.53 -17.28 10.60
CA ALA A 18 1.34 -18.08 10.30
C ALA A 18 1.13 -19.21 11.33
N ILE A 19 2.21 -19.90 11.73
CA ILE A 19 2.17 -20.93 12.78
C ILE A 19 1.75 -20.32 14.13
N GLN A 20 2.33 -19.19 14.53
CA GLN A 20 2.02 -18.54 15.79
C GLN A 20 0.57 -18.04 15.87
N MET A 21 0.03 -17.57 14.74
CA MET A 21 -1.35 -17.08 14.63
C MET A 21 -2.37 -18.21 14.43
N GLY A 22 -1.92 -19.45 14.18
CA GLY A 22 -2.80 -20.57 13.83
C GLY A 22 -3.54 -20.37 12.51
N LYS A 23 -2.98 -19.59 11.58
CA LYS A 23 -3.58 -19.26 10.29
C LYS A 23 -2.85 -19.96 9.14
N PRO A 24 -3.51 -20.22 8.00
CA PRO A 24 -2.83 -20.68 6.79
C PRO A 24 -1.85 -19.63 6.27
N LEU A 25 -0.69 -20.06 5.73
CA LEU A 25 0.29 -19.16 5.14
C LEU A 25 -0.30 -18.26 4.05
N SER A 26 -1.19 -18.81 3.24
CA SER A 26 -1.89 -18.09 2.16
C SER A 26 -2.83 -17.00 2.68
N GLU A 27 -3.35 -17.15 3.91
CA GLU A 27 -4.17 -16.13 4.56
C GLU A 27 -3.32 -14.99 5.08
N CYS A 28 -2.23 -15.28 5.78
CA CYS A 28 -1.28 -14.25 6.20
C CYS A 28 -0.70 -13.48 5.01
N LEU A 29 -0.39 -14.18 3.90
CA LEU A 29 0.07 -13.52 2.67
C LEU A 29 -0.98 -12.59 2.07
N ARG A 30 -2.25 -13.03 2.04
CA ARG A 30 -3.36 -12.21 1.54
C ARG A 30 -3.55 -10.98 2.41
N GLU A 31 -3.56 -11.15 3.73
CA GLU A 31 -3.71 -10.07 4.71
C GLU A 31 -2.58 -9.04 4.55
N ALA A 32 -1.32 -9.48 4.51
CA ALA A 32 -0.18 -8.58 4.32
C ALA A 32 -0.22 -7.80 2.99
N VAL A 33 -0.65 -8.44 1.89
CA VAL A 33 -0.79 -7.76 0.60
C VAL A 33 -1.96 -6.75 0.63
N CYS A 34 -3.08 -7.12 1.25
CA CYS A 34 -4.21 -6.21 1.43
C CYS A 34 -3.81 -4.98 2.26
N GLU A 35 -3.21 -5.18 3.42
CA GLU A 35 -2.72 -4.09 4.30
C GLU A 35 -1.72 -3.20 3.57
N TYR A 36 -0.73 -3.80 2.87
CA TYR A 36 0.23 -3.01 2.09
C TYR A 36 -0.47 -2.14 1.03
N ILE A 37 -1.42 -2.70 0.30
CA ILE A 37 -2.18 -1.95 -0.72
C ILE A 37 -3.01 -0.86 -0.03
N GLU A 38 -3.81 -1.20 0.98
CA GLU A 38 -4.71 -0.25 1.66
C GLU A 38 -3.94 0.93 2.26
N ASP A 39 -2.81 0.67 2.94
CA ASP A 39 -2.02 1.70 3.61
C ASP A 39 -1.21 2.56 2.63
N HIS A 40 -0.80 2.01 1.49
CA HIS A 40 0.13 2.68 0.57
C HIS A 40 -0.50 3.12 -0.75
N HIS A 41 -1.76 2.75 -1.02
CA HIS A 41 -2.41 3.00 -2.31
C HIS A 41 -2.37 4.47 -2.71
N ASP A 42 -2.88 5.36 -1.85
CA ASP A 42 -3.00 6.78 -2.16
C ASP A 42 -1.64 7.45 -2.35
N PHE A 43 -0.65 7.05 -1.53
CA PHE A 43 0.73 7.49 -1.68
C PHE A 43 1.32 7.03 -3.01
N MET A 44 1.20 5.75 -3.37
CA MET A 44 1.72 5.22 -4.63
C MET A 44 1.05 5.87 -5.85
N VAL A 45 -0.26 6.13 -5.77
CA VAL A 45 -0.99 6.85 -6.82
C VAL A 45 -0.45 8.27 -6.98
N GLY A 46 -0.22 8.98 -5.86
CA GLY A 46 0.36 10.33 -5.87
C GLY A 46 1.76 10.36 -6.47
N VAL A 47 2.65 9.47 -6.04
CA VAL A 47 4.01 9.35 -6.60
C VAL A 47 3.96 9.08 -8.10
N ALA A 48 3.13 8.13 -8.52
CA ALA A 48 3.03 7.78 -9.94
C ALA A 48 2.47 8.95 -10.78
N ALA A 49 1.55 9.76 -10.24
CA ALA A 49 1.06 10.97 -10.90
C ALA A 49 2.15 12.05 -11.03
N MET A 50 3.00 12.20 -10.00
CA MET A 50 4.17 13.08 -10.06
C MET A 50 5.18 12.62 -11.12
N GLU A 51 5.50 11.33 -11.17
CA GLU A 51 6.41 10.76 -12.18
C GLU A 51 5.89 10.95 -13.61
N ARG A 52 4.57 10.90 -13.80
CA ARG A 52 3.91 11.17 -15.09
C ARG A 52 3.79 12.66 -15.41
N ASN A 53 4.28 13.57 -14.56
CA ASN A 53 4.11 15.02 -14.70
C ASN A 53 2.64 15.41 -14.94
N GLU A 54 1.72 14.80 -14.20
CA GLU A 54 0.32 15.20 -14.26
C GLU A 54 0.13 16.63 -13.77
N SER A 55 -0.97 17.25 -14.20
CA SER A 55 -1.29 18.61 -13.79
C SER A 55 -1.54 18.65 -12.28
N SER A 56 -0.83 19.55 -11.60
CA SER A 56 -0.97 19.78 -10.17
C SER A 56 -1.64 21.13 -9.89
N VAL A 57 -2.24 21.25 -8.72
CA VAL A 57 -2.79 22.50 -8.19
C VAL A 57 -2.14 22.74 -6.82
N THR A 58 -1.89 24.00 -6.48
CA THR A 58 -1.36 24.34 -5.15
C THR A 58 -2.43 24.14 -4.08
N LEU A 59 -2.01 23.94 -2.83
CA LEU A 59 -2.93 23.81 -1.70
C LEU A 59 -3.79 25.08 -1.56
N ASP A 60 -3.19 26.28 -1.62
CA ASP A 60 -3.91 27.55 -1.55
C ASP A 60 -5.00 27.67 -2.63
N ALA A 61 -4.70 27.25 -3.87
CA ALA A 61 -5.66 27.30 -4.96
C ALA A 61 -6.78 26.26 -4.79
N LEU A 62 -6.48 25.13 -4.14
CA LEU A 62 -7.47 24.12 -3.77
C LEU A 62 -8.37 24.64 -2.64
N GLU A 63 -7.80 25.19 -1.58
CA GLU A 63 -8.52 25.74 -0.42
C GLU A 63 -9.48 26.86 -0.85
N ALA A 64 -9.01 27.81 -1.65
CA ALA A 64 -9.82 28.88 -2.21
C ALA A 64 -10.97 28.35 -3.10
N ARG A 65 -10.72 27.27 -3.87
CA ARG A 65 -11.73 26.65 -4.74
C ARG A 65 -12.85 25.98 -3.96
N PHE A 66 -12.53 25.40 -2.81
CA PHE A 66 -13.50 24.67 -1.97
C PHE A 66 -14.01 25.49 -0.78
N ALA A 67 -13.63 26.77 -0.68
CA ALA A 67 -13.93 27.64 0.46
C ALA A 67 -13.57 26.98 1.80
N LEU A 68 -12.42 26.31 1.82
CA LEU A 68 -11.87 25.65 3.02
C LEU A 68 -11.03 26.59 3.89
N ASP A 69 -10.92 27.86 3.48
CA ASP A 69 -10.26 28.94 4.21
C ASP A 69 -10.73 28.93 5.68
N ARG A 70 -9.83 28.57 6.58
CA ARG A 70 -10.04 28.61 8.04
C ARG A 70 -9.78 30.01 8.59
#